data_AF-A0A925XAG0-F1
#
_entry.id   AF-A0A925XAG0-F1
#
_cell.length_a   1.000
_cell.length_b   1.000
_cell.length_c   1.000
_cell.angle_alpha   90.00
_cell.angle_beta   90.00
_cell.angle_gamma   90.00
#
_symmetry.space_group_name_H-M   'P 1'
#
loop_
_entity.id
_entity.type
_entity.pdbx_description
1 polymer ?
#
loop_
_entity_poly.entity_id
_entity_poly.type
_entity_poly.pdbx_seq_one_letter_code
_entity_poly.pdbx_strand_id
1 'polypeptide(L)'
;KDEGADGITFVIQNDDRGFGAFGTWGECMGYGRWSKFYEGGNYISPSIAIEFDTYFNERQNDPLHDHIAYLENGTNYHTEYWHNKDENFNLEDDILHDFRFRWNANQKTITVFLDGNIVFKGERDLITDIFKGQTEVIWGFTASTGRKHNLQYFCLKQVARLD
;
A
#
# COMPACT_ATOMS: atom_id res chain seq x y z
N LYS A 1 -4.65 -0.65 -19.70
CA LYS A 1 -3.66 0.04 -20.56
C LYS A 1 -2.33 -0.18 -19.88
N ASP A 2 -1.50 -1.08 -20.40
CA ASP A 2 -0.28 -1.53 -19.71
C ASP A 2 0.92 -0.59 -19.94
N GLU A 3 0.75 0.69 -19.60
CA GLU A 3 1.79 1.72 -19.76
C GLU A 3 1.92 2.62 -18.51
N GLY A 4 1.25 2.26 -17.41
CA GLY A 4 1.35 2.91 -16.12
C GLY A 4 2.55 2.41 -15.32
N ALA A 5 2.96 3.24 -14.38
CA ALA A 5 3.90 2.91 -13.31
C ALA A 5 3.93 4.10 -12.33
N ASP A 6 4.38 3.90 -11.10
CA ASP A 6 4.59 2.60 -10.45
C ASP A 6 3.31 2.21 -9.67
N GLY A 7 2.56 3.22 -9.23
CA GLY A 7 1.20 3.08 -8.74
C GLY A 7 0.96 3.94 -7.50
N ILE A 8 -0.10 3.62 -6.77
CA ILE A 8 -0.54 4.36 -5.57
C ILE A 8 -0.57 3.45 -4.33
N THR A 9 -0.26 4.01 -3.17
CA THR A 9 -0.17 3.26 -1.91
C THR A 9 -0.99 3.94 -0.83
N PHE A 10 -1.93 3.24 -0.21
CA PHE A 10 -2.57 3.69 1.03
C PHE A 10 -1.64 3.40 2.21
N VAL A 11 -1.42 4.39 3.09
CA VAL A 11 -0.45 4.29 4.19
C VAL A 11 -1.12 4.67 5.51
N ILE A 12 -0.84 3.91 6.57
CA ILE A 12 -1.08 4.29 7.97
C ILE A 12 0.27 4.23 8.70
N GLN A 13 0.68 5.31 9.34
CA GLN A 13 2.03 5.49 9.86
C GLN A 13 2.08 6.29 11.17
N ASN A 14 3.17 6.10 11.92
CA ASN A 14 3.56 6.93 13.05
C ASN A 14 5.09 7.21 13.04
N ASP A 15 5.59 7.58 11.87
CA ASP A 15 6.96 8.01 11.60
C ASP A 15 7.26 9.36 12.26
N ASP A 16 8.45 9.51 12.83
CA ASP A 16 8.88 10.71 13.55
C ASP A 16 8.89 11.98 12.68
N ARG A 17 8.92 11.83 11.35
CA ARG A 17 8.80 12.95 10.40
C ARG A 17 7.37 13.47 10.23
N GLY A 18 6.37 12.79 10.80
CA GLY A 18 4.97 13.20 10.77
C GLY A 18 4.43 13.33 9.34
N PHE A 19 3.78 14.46 9.03
CA PHE A 19 3.27 14.76 7.68
C PHE A 19 4.38 14.98 6.63
N GLY A 20 5.63 15.14 7.07
CA GLY A 20 6.80 15.21 6.19
C GLY A 20 7.40 13.85 5.86
N ALA A 21 6.79 12.74 6.31
CA ALA A 21 7.27 11.40 5.98
C ALA A 21 7.01 11.08 4.50
N PHE A 22 8.05 10.67 3.80
CA PHE A 22 7.99 10.14 2.44
C PHE A 22 9.01 9.02 2.29
N GLY A 23 8.68 8.06 1.43
CA GLY A 23 9.54 6.99 0.96
C GLY A 23 10.28 7.36 -0.32
N THR A 24 10.85 6.35 -0.94
CA THR A 24 11.64 6.48 -2.16
C THR A 24 10.73 6.53 -3.41
N TRP A 25 11.28 7.00 -4.53
CA TRP A 25 10.59 7.08 -5.83
C TRP A 25 10.54 5.74 -6.57
N GLY A 26 9.82 5.69 -7.70
CA GLY A 26 9.76 4.51 -8.56
C GLY A 26 8.94 3.39 -7.93
N GLU A 27 9.44 2.15 -8.04
CA GLU A 27 8.95 0.91 -7.41
C GLU A 27 8.76 0.97 -5.89
N CYS A 28 9.16 2.06 -5.25
CA CYS A 28 8.97 2.30 -3.82
C CYS A 28 7.72 3.16 -3.52
N MET A 29 7.06 3.70 -4.56
CA MET A 29 5.75 4.36 -4.54
C MET A 29 5.60 5.51 -3.53
N GLY A 30 6.71 6.17 -3.19
CA GLY A 30 6.75 7.19 -2.15
C GLY A 30 6.47 6.66 -0.74
N TYR A 31 6.42 5.34 -0.56
CA TYR A 31 6.16 4.65 0.71
C TYR A 31 7.44 4.00 1.25
N GLY A 32 8.04 3.10 0.46
CA GLY A 32 9.10 2.22 0.92
C GLY A 32 10.48 2.55 0.37
N ARG A 33 11.34 1.54 0.36
CA ARG A 33 12.69 1.53 -0.22
C ARG A 33 12.94 0.19 -0.93
N TRP A 34 13.88 0.17 -1.88
CA TRP A 34 14.18 -0.99 -2.74
C TRP A 34 14.41 -2.32 -2.01
N SER A 35 14.88 -2.25 -0.77
CA SER A 35 15.03 -3.42 0.09
C SER A 35 15.11 -2.97 1.55
N LYS A 36 14.63 -3.80 2.47
CA LYS A 36 14.85 -3.59 3.92
C LYS A 36 16.32 -3.48 4.31
N PHE A 37 17.26 -3.92 3.47
CA PHE A 37 18.71 -3.81 3.71
C PHE A 37 19.36 -2.61 3.03
N TYR A 38 18.62 -1.82 2.26
CA TYR A 38 19.15 -0.64 1.58
C TYR A 38 19.06 0.58 2.49
N GLU A 39 20.18 1.03 3.03
CA GLU A 39 20.21 2.14 4.01
C GLU A 39 20.14 3.53 3.36
N GLY A 40 20.35 3.64 2.04
CA GLY A 40 20.40 4.92 1.32
C GLY A 40 19.04 5.47 0.87
N GLY A 41 17.95 4.73 1.07
CA GLY A 41 16.61 5.10 0.60
C GLY A 41 15.76 5.61 1.76
N ASN A 42 14.91 6.61 1.48
CA ASN A 42 13.87 7.01 2.42
C ASN A 42 12.77 5.95 2.44
N TYR A 43 12.08 5.80 3.57
CA TYR A 43 11.01 4.84 3.78
C TYR A 43 10.14 5.33 4.94
N ILE A 44 8.85 5.04 4.96
CA ILE A 44 7.94 5.43 6.04
C ILE A 44 7.89 4.31 7.08
N SER A 45 8.18 4.58 8.36
CA SER A 45 8.14 3.58 9.43
C SER A 45 8.06 4.22 10.83
N PRO A 46 7.34 3.63 11.82
CA PRO A 46 6.52 2.43 11.71
C PRO A 46 5.25 2.64 10.87
N SER A 47 4.87 1.63 10.10
CA SER A 47 3.72 1.74 9.19
C SER A 47 3.17 0.39 8.75
N ILE A 48 1.93 0.44 8.27
CA ILE A 48 1.39 -0.53 7.31
C ILE A 48 0.99 0.21 6.04
N ALA A 49 0.92 -0.51 4.94
CA ALA A 49 0.42 0.03 3.69
C ALA A 49 -0.26 -1.03 2.82
N ILE A 50 -1.10 -0.56 1.90
CA ILE A 50 -1.68 -1.34 0.82
C ILE A 50 -1.23 -0.70 -0.48
N GLU A 51 -0.44 -1.41 -1.28
CA GLU A 51 -0.05 -0.95 -2.61
C GLU A 51 -1.06 -1.39 -3.67
N PHE A 52 -1.24 -0.54 -4.67
CA PHE A 52 -1.93 -0.81 -5.93
C PHE A 52 -0.89 -0.62 -7.01
N ASP A 53 -0.19 -1.70 -7.30
CA ASP A 53 0.99 -1.70 -8.15
C ASP A 53 0.58 -2.01 -9.59
N THR A 54 1.05 -1.16 -10.50
CA THR A 54 0.75 -1.25 -11.94
C THR A 54 2.00 -1.49 -12.77
N TYR A 55 3.09 -1.96 -12.17
CA TYR A 55 4.34 -2.16 -12.88
C TYR A 55 5.19 -3.28 -12.28
N PHE A 56 5.53 -4.28 -13.10
CA PHE A 56 6.38 -5.39 -12.66
C PHE A 56 7.82 -4.95 -12.31
N ASN A 57 8.17 -5.08 -11.03
CA ASN A 57 9.51 -4.99 -10.49
C ASN A 57 9.94 -6.31 -9.82
N GLU A 58 10.72 -7.13 -10.55
CA GLU A 58 11.25 -8.42 -10.05
C GLU A 58 11.91 -8.33 -8.66
N ARG A 59 12.55 -7.20 -8.34
CA ARG A 59 13.23 -6.96 -7.05
C ARG A 59 12.27 -6.80 -5.87
N GLN A 60 11.02 -6.41 -6.11
CA GLN A 60 9.97 -6.32 -5.10
C GLN A 60 9.16 -7.64 -5.00
N ASN A 61 9.52 -8.65 -5.80
CA ASN A 61 8.87 -9.96 -5.89
C ASN A 61 7.45 -9.90 -6.47
N ASP A 62 7.23 -8.93 -7.37
CA ASP A 62 5.95 -8.72 -8.02
C ASP A 62 5.57 -9.91 -8.92
N PRO A 63 4.26 -10.22 -9.02
CA PRO A 63 3.75 -10.98 -10.16
C PRO A 63 3.91 -10.20 -11.47
N LEU A 64 3.82 -10.90 -12.61
CA LEU A 64 3.97 -10.30 -13.94
C LEU A 64 2.88 -9.27 -14.31
N HIS A 65 1.79 -9.22 -13.55
CA HIS A 65 0.62 -8.40 -13.79
C HIS A 65 0.36 -7.51 -12.58
N ASP A 66 -0.51 -6.51 -12.77
CA ASP A 66 -0.92 -5.62 -11.71
C ASP A 66 -1.39 -6.40 -10.48
N HIS A 67 -1.17 -5.82 -9.31
CA HIS A 67 -1.52 -6.51 -8.08
C HIS A 67 -1.72 -5.54 -6.92
N ILE A 68 -2.25 -6.10 -5.85
CA ILE A 68 -2.42 -5.44 -4.57
C ILE A 68 -1.69 -6.25 -3.52
N ALA A 69 -0.86 -5.59 -2.71
CA ALA A 69 -0.15 -6.25 -1.62
C ALA A 69 -0.27 -5.48 -0.30
N TYR A 70 -0.15 -6.21 0.81
CA TYR A 70 -0.02 -5.66 2.14
C TYR A 70 1.46 -5.54 2.51
N LEU A 71 1.84 -4.36 2.98
CA LEU A 71 3.21 -4.00 3.28
C LEU A 71 3.36 -3.51 4.71
N GLU A 72 4.58 -3.64 5.24
CA GLU A 72 4.90 -3.16 6.58
C GLU A 72 6.23 -2.41 6.59
N ASN A 73 6.30 -1.35 7.39
CA ASN A 73 7.53 -0.66 7.77
C ASN A 73 8.43 -0.23 6.59
N GLY A 74 7.81 0.26 5.52
CA GLY A 74 8.51 0.99 4.46
C GLY A 74 9.34 0.10 3.54
N THR A 75 8.84 -1.09 3.19
CA THR A 75 9.38 -1.91 2.10
C THR A 75 8.24 -2.33 1.17
N ASN A 76 8.48 -2.30 -0.15
CA ASN A 76 7.51 -2.76 -1.15
C ASN A 76 7.66 -4.26 -1.44
N TYR A 77 8.81 -4.86 -1.11
CA TYR A 77 8.95 -6.31 -1.15
C TYR A 77 7.83 -7.03 -0.39
N HIS A 78 7.06 -7.85 -1.10
CA HIS A 78 5.94 -8.62 -0.56
C HIS A 78 6.02 -10.10 -0.96
N THR A 79 5.40 -10.98 -0.18
CA THR A 79 5.34 -12.43 -0.47
C THR A 79 3.92 -12.93 -0.78
N GLU A 80 2.93 -12.08 -0.55
CA GLU A 80 1.52 -12.34 -0.82
C GLU A 80 0.96 -11.14 -1.57
N TYR A 81 0.17 -11.42 -2.60
CA TYR A 81 -0.49 -10.42 -3.42
C TYR A 81 -1.86 -10.91 -3.86
N TRP A 82 -2.67 -9.99 -4.35
CA TRP A 82 -3.95 -10.26 -4.98
C TRP A 82 -3.99 -9.63 -6.37
N HIS A 83 -4.43 -10.42 -7.34
CA HIS A 83 -4.61 -10.04 -8.75
C HIS A 83 -5.88 -10.69 -9.33
N ASN A 84 -6.89 -10.90 -8.48
CA ASN A 84 -8.15 -11.57 -8.83
C ASN A 84 -8.03 -13.00 -9.43
N LYS A 85 -6.86 -13.66 -9.32
CA LYS A 85 -6.54 -14.92 -10.03
C LYS A 85 -6.66 -14.78 -11.56
N ASP A 86 -6.40 -13.58 -12.06
CA ASP A 86 -6.39 -13.26 -13.48
C ASP A 86 -4.97 -12.88 -13.88
N GLU A 87 -4.37 -13.70 -14.73
CA GLU A 87 -3.06 -13.42 -15.34
C GLU A 87 -3.14 -12.33 -16.42
N ASN A 88 -4.22 -11.55 -16.45
CA ASN A 88 -4.33 -10.32 -17.21
C ASN A 88 -4.95 -9.20 -16.35
N PHE A 89 -4.92 -9.36 -15.02
CA PHE A 89 -5.40 -8.33 -14.12
C PHE A 89 -4.66 -7.01 -14.39
N ASN A 90 -5.42 -5.94 -14.53
CA ASN A 90 -4.94 -4.63 -14.95
C ASN A 90 -5.78 -3.57 -14.24
N LEU A 91 -5.15 -2.77 -13.37
CA LEU A 91 -5.72 -1.63 -12.66
C LEU A 91 -5.69 -0.35 -13.50
N GLU A 92 -4.92 -0.32 -14.58
CA GLU A 92 -4.83 0.86 -15.46
C GLU A 92 -5.98 0.87 -16.47
N ASP A 93 -7.21 0.89 -15.99
CA ASP A 93 -8.43 0.66 -16.78
C ASP A 93 -9.27 1.93 -17.03
N ASP A 94 -8.76 3.10 -16.61
CA ASP A 94 -9.43 4.41 -16.64
C ASP A 94 -10.71 4.48 -15.77
N ILE A 95 -10.89 3.56 -14.82
CA ILE A 95 -12.03 3.53 -13.88
C ILE A 95 -11.55 3.88 -12.47
N LEU A 96 -12.43 4.53 -11.69
CA LEU A 96 -12.18 4.75 -10.27
C LEU A 96 -12.64 3.52 -9.48
N HIS A 97 -11.72 2.87 -8.76
CA HIS A 97 -12.02 1.70 -7.94
C HIS A 97 -12.45 2.07 -6.51
N ASP A 98 -13.34 1.25 -5.95
CA ASP A 98 -13.82 1.40 -4.58
C ASP A 98 -12.92 0.68 -3.58
N PHE A 99 -12.02 1.46 -2.95
CA PHE A 99 -11.14 0.98 -1.89
C PHE A 99 -11.77 1.11 -0.49
N ARG A 100 -11.58 0.08 0.35
CA ARG A 100 -11.90 0.15 1.79
C ARG A 100 -10.88 -0.59 2.62
N PHE A 101 -10.27 0.14 3.56
CA PHE A 101 -9.47 -0.46 4.64
C PHE A 101 -10.32 -0.59 5.91
N ARG A 102 -10.24 -1.75 6.59
CA ARG A 102 -10.88 -1.98 7.89
C ARG A 102 -9.94 -2.73 8.82
N TRP A 103 -9.81 -2.25 10.05
CA TRP A 103 -9.15 -2.99 11.13
C TRP A 103 -10.12 -3.21 12.30
N ASN A 104 -10.27 -4.45 12.74
CA ASN A 104 -11.03 -4.80 13.94
C ASN A 104 -10.06 -4.94 15.12
N ALA A 105 -10.09 -4.00 16.06
CA ALA A 105 -9.19 -3.96 17.20
C ALA A 105 -9.41 -5.10 18.22
N ASN A 106 -10.60 -5.69 18.28
CA ASN A 106 -10.90 -6.81 19.19
C ASN A 106 -10.36 -8.13 18.62
N GLN A 107 -10.56 -8.36 17.32
CA GLN A 107 -10.10 -9.56 16.63
C GLN A 107 -8.67 -9.43 16.08
N LYS A 108 -8.08 -8.23 16.17
CA LYS A 108 -6.78 -7.89 15.58
C LYS A 108 -6.74 -8.23 14.09
N THR A 109 -7.84 -8.04 13.36
CA THR A 109 -7.95 -8.46 11.97
C THR A 109 -8.01 -7.26 11.03
N ILE A 110 -7.13 -7.23 10.05
CA ILE A 110 -7.21 -6.32 8.90
C ILE A 110 -8.06 -6.99 7.82
N THR A 111 -8.95 -6.23 7.18
CA THR A 111 -9.62 -6.63 5.95
C THR A 111 -9.59 -5.47 4.98
N VAL A 112 -9.14 -5.74 3.76
CA VAL A 112 -9.01 -4.76 2.69
C VAL A 112 -9.90 -5.18 1.54
N PHE A 113 -10.61 -4.21 0.98
CA PHE A 113 -11.50 -4.41 -0.13
C PHE A 113 -11.13 -3.53 -1.31
N LEU A 114 -11.25 -4.09 -2.51
CA LEU A 114 -11.25 -3.39 -3.79
C LEU A 114 -12.47 -3.85 -4.59
N ASP A 115 -13.33 -2.92 -4.98
CA ASP A 115 -14.58 -3.18 -5.71
C ASP A 115 -15.47 -4.25 -5.05
N GLY A 116 -15.46 -4.26 -3.71
CA GLY A 116 -16.22 -5.22 -2.90
C GLY A 116 -15.55 -6.59 -2.72
N ASN A 117 -14.47 -6.90 -3.44
CA ASN A 117 -13.69 -8.12 -3.25
C ASN A 117 -12.73 -7.96 -2.08
N ILE A 118 -12.53 -9.02 -1.28
CA ILE A 118 -11.47 -9.04 -0.26
C ILE A 118 -10.14 -9.27 -0.97
N VAL A 119 -9.26 -8.27 -0.96
CA VAL A 119 -7.93 -8.33 -1.57
C VAL A 119 -6.85 -8.67 -0.55
N PHE A 120 -7.09 -8.39 0.74
CA PHE A 120 -6.22 -8.83 1.83
C PHE A 120 -7.03 -9.08 3.10
N LYS A 121 -6.66 -10.14 3.83
CA LYS A 121 -7.17 -10.41 5.17
C LYS A 121 -6.08 -11.08 6.01
N GLY A 122 -5.69 -10.44 7.09
CA GLY A 122 -4.63 -10.93 7.98
C GLY A 122 -4.85 -10.52 9.42
N GLU A 123 -4.26 -11.28 10.34
CA GLU A 123 -4.22 -10.94 11.75
C GLU A 123 -2.97 -10.10 12.05
N ARG A 124 -3.18 -8.91 12.61
CA ARG A 124 -2.13 -7.99 13.05
C ARG A 124 -2.64 -7.09 14.16
N ASP A 125 -1.93 -7.05 15.28
CA ASP A 125 -2.20 -6.08 16.33
C ASP A 125 -1.50 -4.76 16.03
N LEU A 126 -2.17 -3.87 15.29
CA LEU A 126 -1.58 -2.61 14.85
C LEU A 126 -0.99 -1.78 16.01
N ILE A 127 -1.64 -1.77 17.17
CA ILE A 127 -1.16 -0.99 18.32
C ILE A 127 0.15 -1.57 18.84
N THR A 128 0.20 -2.88 19.10
CA THR A 128 1.35 -3.50 19.75
C THR A 128 2.48 -3.82 18.77
N ASP A 129 2.15 -4.45 17.63
CA ASP A 129 3.11 -5.01 16.69
C ASP A 129 3.71 -3.96 15.76
N ILE A 130 2.92 -2.96 15.37
CA ILE A 130 3.34 -1.93 14.41
C ILE A 130 3.68 -0.63 15.14
N PHE A 131 2.73 -0.06 15.87
CA PHE A 131 2.83 1.29 16.44
C PHE A 131 3.39 1.33 17.87
N LYS A 132 3.84 0.18 18.41
CA LYS A 132 4.56 0.07 19.69
C LYS A 132 3.85 0.75 20.87
N GLY A 133 2.53 0.60 20.93
CA GLY A 133 1.67 1.15 21.97
C GLY A 133 1.04 2.51 21.63
N GLN A 134 1.41 3.13 20.52
CA GLN A 134 0.80 4.39 20.07
C GLN A 134 -0.57 4.13 19.45
N THR A 135 -1.55 4.96 19.80
CA THR A 135 -2.94 4.87 19.34
C THR A 135 -3.34 6.01 18.41
N GLU A 136 -2.47 6.99 18.23
CA GLU A 136 -2.62 8.07 17.26
C GLU A 136 -1.68 7.81 16.08
N VAL A 137 -2.21 7.98 14.87
CA VAL A 137 -1.51 7.67 13.61
C VAL A 137 -1.92 8.68 12.55
N ILE A 138 -1.07 8.82 11.55
CA ILE A 138 -1.36 9.56 10.31
C ILE A 138 -1.71 8.53 9.24
N TRP A 139 -2.73 8.81 8.44
CA TRP A 139 -3.03 8.03 7.25
C TRP A 139 -3.13 8.92 6.03
N GLY A 140 -2.89 8.34 4.86
CA GLY A 140 -2.96 9.05 3.59
C GLY A 140 -2.60 8.15 2.43
N PHE A 141 -2.24 8.76 1.32
CA PHE A 141 -1.76 8.07 0.13
C PHE A 141 -0.40 8.62 -0.28
N THR A 142 0.47 7.73 -0.72
CA THR A 142 1.70 8.06 -1.44
C THR A 142 1.60 7.48 -2.85
N ALA A 143 2.41 7.99 -3.76
CA ALA A 143 2.37 7.58 -5.14
C ALA A 143 3.72 7.90 -5.79
N SER A 144 4.09 7.15 -6.83
CA SER A 144 5.25 7.48 -7.63
C SER A 144 5.07 7.05 -9.07
N THR A 145 5.85 7.67 -9.93
CA THR A 145 5.99 7.29 -11.34
C THR A 145 7.46 7.07 -11.63
N GLY A 146 7.72 6.31 -12.69
CA GLY A 146 9.07 5.97 -13.14
C GLY A 146 9.26 6.34 -14.61
N ARG A 147 9.68 5.36 -15.41
CA ARG A 147 9.80 5.50 -16.87
C ARG A 147 8.46 5.41 -17.59
N LYS A 148 7.51 4.73 -16.97
CA LYS A 148 6.08 4.69 -17.31
C LYS A 148 5.30 5.59 -16.34
N HIS A 149 4.06 5.93 -16.68
CA HIS A 149 3.26 6.84 -15.86
C HIS A 149 1.76 6.69 -16.09
N ASN A 150 0.99 6.83 -15.01
CA ASN A 150 -0.46 6.92 -15.00
C ASN A 150 -0.94 7.99 -14.02
N LEU A 151 -2.20 8.41 -14.16
CA LEU A 151 -2.81 9.34 -13.20
C LEU A 151 -3.15 8.59 -11.92
N GLN A 152 -2.52 8.99 -10.81
CA GLN A 152 -2.72 8.41 -9.49
C GLN A 152 -3.45 9.41 -8.60
N TYR A 153 -4.69 9.10 -8.23
CA TYR A 153 -5.49 9.98 -7.38
C TYR A 153 -6.46 9.17 -6.54
N PHE A 154 -6.91 9.78 -5.44
CA PHE A 154 -7.98 9.23 -4.61
C PHE A 154 -9.04 10.28 -4.38
N CYS A 155 -10.27 9.82 -4.14
CA CYS A 155 -11.35 10.66 -3.67
C CYS A 155 -11.89 10.07 -2.37
N LEU A 156 -11.77 10.80 -1.26
CA LEU A 156 -12.30 10.35 0.03
C LEU A 156 -13.83 10.37 0.00
N LYS A 157 -14.44 9.19 -0.06
CA LYS A 157 -15.91 9.05 0.02
C LYS A 157 -16.42 9.13 1.46
N GLN A 158 -15.82 8.38 2.38
CA GLN A 158 -16.26 8.30 3.77
C GLN A 158 -15.10 7.87 4.66
N VAL A 159 -15.00 8.48 5.85
CA VAL A 159 -14.24 7.92 6.97
C VAL A 159 -15.22 7.12 7.81
N ALA A 160 -15.12 5.78 7.75
CA ALA A 160 -15.95 4.94 8.60
C ALA A 160 -15.47 5.08 10.05
N ARG A 161 -16.33 5.63 10.90
CA ARG A 161 -16.18 5.50 12.35
C ARG A 161 -17.02 4.30 12.76
N LEU A 162 -16.43 3.41 13.55
CA LEU A 162 -17.22 2.44 14.30
C LEU A 162 -17.82 3.23 15.46
N ASP A 163 -19.16 3.20 15.53
CA ASP A 163 -19.92 3.66 16.69
C ASP A 163 -19.64 2.76 17.91
#